data_AF-A0A7S1J151-F1
#
_entry.id   AF-A0A7S1J151-F1
#
_cell.length_a   1.000
_cell.length_b   1.000
_cell.length_c   1.000
_cell.angle_alpha   90.00
_cell.angle_beta   90.00
_cell.angle_gamma   90.00
#
_symmetry.space_group_name_H-M   'P 1'
#
loop_
_entity.id
_entity.type
_entity.pdbx_description
1 polymer ?
#
loop_
_entity_poly.entity_id
_entity_poly.type
_entity_poly.pdbx_seq_one_letter_code
_entity_poly.pdbx_strand_id
1 'polypeptide(L)'
;VEVDPAKYAPFRMGSADPNLGPLIVFVNPKSGGNQGEHVLEEFKELLSPQQIFNLSEGGPKPGLLAVSDGALNFHPCRVLACGGDGTPGWILSVMDELGFKNEPPVAVLPLGTGNDISRVLGFGPGYKGEPLAAILDDLSNAKVVDFDRWTLQVGGANKRRMNNYFTLGVDTEILLRFHEAREKNPEKFHNRELNKMYYMKYSVEEFIKDTRSKVPEVRTYCKLIANGMEVPIPSDALGLVILNIGSYGGGATMWGAPKGFDAQSFSDGKLEVGYVKGTAHMAEIQSGVSKTVPLVQCTEVELSVSRDIAMQVDGEPWLEKVPEGGPCLVRITHLKTNPVYHIAGRKYR
;
A
#
# COMPACT_ATOMS: atom_id res chain seq x y z
N VAL A 1 -4.26 16.85 30.02
CA VAL A 1 -4.84 18.03 29.35
C VAL A 1 -6.32 17.80 29.30
N GLU A 2 -7.14 18.68 29.89
CA GLU A 2 -8.60 18.56 29.78
C GLU A 2 -8.98 18.64 28.30
N VAL A 3 -9.59 17.57 27.80
CA VAL A 3 -9.95 17.40 26.40
C VAL A 3 -11.28 18.12 26.18
N ASP A 4 -11.26 19.28 25.50
CA ASP A 4 -12.48 20.05 25.21
C ASP A 4 -13.42 19.24 24.28
N PRO A 5 -14.60 18.79 24.77
CA PRO A 5 -15.53 18.00 23.97
C PRO A 5 -16.05 18.73 22.73
N ALA A 6 -16.05 20.07 22.71
CA ALA A 6 -16.52 20.87 21.57
C ALA A 6 -15.62 20.71 20.34
N LYS A 7 -14.32 20.42 20.52
CA LYS A 7 -13.36 20.20 19.42
C LYS A 7 -13.68 18.95 18.58
N TYR A 8 -14.41 17.98 19.14
CA TYR A 8 -14.75 16.70 18.48
C TYR A 8 -16.18 16.66 17.93
N ALA A 9 -16.97 17.70 18.19
CA ALA A 9 -18.33 17.83 17.67
C ALA A 9 -18.40 17.68 16.13
N PRO A 10 -17.41 18.11 15.32
CA PRO A 10 -17.40 17.87 13.87
C PRO A 10 -17.31 16.39 13.48
N PHE A 11 -16.83 15.51 14.36
CA PHE A 11 -16.58 14.10 14.06
C PHE A 11 -17.64 13.15 14.62
N ARG A 12 -18.39 13.60 15.61
CA ARG A 12 -19.41 12.80 16.30
C ARG A 12 -20.68 12.65 15.46
N MET A 13 -21.41 11.55 15.68
CA MET A 13 -22.75 11.40 15.13
C MET A 13 -23.64 12.57 15.58
N GLY A 14 -24.34 13.22 14.64
CA GLY A 14 -25.20 14.38 14.94
C GLY A 14 -24.48 15.74 14.99
N SER A 15 -23.29 15.84 14.39
CA SER A 15 -22.58 17.12 14.22
C SER A 15 -23.46 18.23 13.64
N ALA A 16 -23.30 19.45 14.16
CA ALA A 16 -24.01 20.64 13.69
C ALA A 16 -23.46 21.22 12.37
N ASP A 17 -22.32 20.72 11.87
CA ASP A 17 -21.83 21.07 10.52
C ASP A 17 -22.35 20.05 9.50
N PRO A 18 -23.43 20.37 8.75
CA PRO A 18 -24.01 19.45 7.77
C PRO A 18 -23.05 19.11 6.61
N ASN A 19 -21.92 19.82 6.47
CA ASN A 19 -20.93 19.54 5.43
C ASN A 19 -19.90 18.48 5.84
N LEU A 20 -19.76 18.19 7.14
CA LEU A 20 -18.81 17.22 7.68
C LEU A 20 -19.60 16.04 8.26
N GLY A 21 -19.93 15.05 7.43
CA GLY A 21 -20.60 13.83 7.93
C GLY A 21 -19.72 13.03 8.90
N PRO A 22 -20.28 12.00 9.56
CA PRO A 22 -19.62 11.32 10.67
C PRO A 22 -18.29 10.69 10.25
N LEU A 23 -17.36 10.59 11.20
CA LEU A 23 -16.14 9.81 11.04
C LEU A 23 -16.36 8.39 11.53
N ILE A 24 -16.00 7.41 10.72
CA ILE A 24 -15.91 6.01 11.11
C ILE A 24 -14.44 5.62 11.20
N VAL A 25 -14.06 5.07 12.34
CA VAL A 25 -12.67 4.70 12.65
C VAL A 25 -12.57 3.18 12.67
N PHE A 26 -11.76 2.64 11.77
CA PHE A 26 -11.41 1.23 11.75
C PHE A 26 -10.00 1.06 12.33
N VAL A 27 -9.87 0.26 13.38
CA VAL A 27 -8.57 0.04 14.03
C VAL A 27 -8.17 -1.42 13.91
N ASN A 28 -6.95 -1.67 13.43
CA ASN A 28 -6.31 -2.98 13.49
C ASN A 28 -5.43 -3.05 14.77
N PRO A 29 -5.88 -3.73 15.85
CA PRO A 29 -5.17 -3.73 17.13
C PRO A 29 -3.77 -4.33 17.06
N LYS A 30 -3.55 -5.29 16.14
CA LYS A 30 -2.27 -5.97 15.95
C LYS A 30 -1.20 -5.11 15.27
N SER A 31 -1.57 -3.95 14.73
CA SER A 31 -0.63 -3.07 14.03
C SER A 31 0.30 -2.33 15.01
N GLY A 32 1.52 -2.04 14.55
CA GLY A 32 2.47 -1.20 15.27
C GLY A 32 3.13 -1.83 16.49
N GLY A 33 3.16 -3.16 16.59
CA GLY A 33 3.65 -3.84 17.81
C GLY A 33 2.71 -3.58 18.99
N ASN A 34 1.40 -3.81 18.77
CA ASN A 34 0.29 -3.58 19.72
C ASN A 34 -0.04 -2.11 20.01
N GLN A 35 0.53 -1.13 19.28
CA GLN A 35 0.07 0.26 19.34
C GLN A 35 -1.40 0.40 18.93
N GLY A 36 -1.91 -0.48 18.06
CA GLY A 36 -3.31 -0.47 17.65
C GLY A 36 -4.29 -0.68 18.81
N GLU A 37 -3.95 -1.47 19.83
CA GLU A 37 -4.80 -1.63 21.02
C GLU A 37 -4.91 -0.32 21.80
N HIS A 38 -3.79 0.38 22.00
CA HIS A 38 -3.79 1.67 22.68
C HIS A 38 -4.60 2.73 21.90
N VAL A 39 -4.41 2.80 20.58
CA VAL A 39 -5.18 3.69 19.69
C VAL A 39 -6.68 3.38 19.75
N LEU A 40 -7.06 2.10 19.80
CA LEU A 40 -8.45 1.69 19.90
C LEU A 40 -9.08 2.21 21.20
N GLU A 41 -8.41 2.05 22.35
CA GLU A 41 -8.91 2.53 23.64
C GLU A 41 -8.98 4.07 23.69
N GLU A 42 -7.95 4.77 23.20
CA GLU A 42 -7.96 6.24 23.18
C GLU A 42 -9.10 6.79 22.29
N PHE A 43 -9.39 6.15 21.14
CA PHE A 43 -10.55 6.55 20.32
C PHE A 43 -11.88 6.34 21.05
N LYS A 44 -12.03 5.29 21.87
CA LYS A 44 -13.26 5.03 22.66
C LYS A 44 -13.53 6.11 23.69
N GLU A 45 -12.50 6.83 24.14
CA GLU A 45 -12.65 7.99 25.03
C GLU A 45 -13.04 9.27 24.27
N LEU A 46 -12.66 9.38 22.99
CA LEU A 46 -12.86 10.59 22.18
C LEU A 46 -14.17 10.61 21.39
N LEU A 47 -14.57 9.47 20.83
CA LEU A 47 -15.69 9.32 19.89
C LEU A 47 -16.79 8.40 20.44
N SER A 48 -17.97 8.44 19.83
CA SER A 48 -19.06 7.54 20.22
C SER A 48 -18.71 6.09 19.86
N PRO A 49 -19.01 5.09 20.71
CA PRO A 49 -18.67 3.69 20.45
C PRO A 49 -19.19 3.14 19.10
N GLN A 50 -20.31 3.66 18.59
CA GLN A 50 -20.89 3.25 17.31
C GLN A 50 -20.04 3.67 16.09
N GLN A 51 -19.03 4.51 16.28
CA GLN A 51 -18.15 5.01 15.22
C GLN A 51 -16.84 4.23 15.12
N ILE A 52 -16.56 3.35 16.08
CA ILE A 52 -15.25 2.74 16.26
C ILE A 52 -15.39 1.23 16.05
N PHE A 53 -14.62 0.69 15.12
CA PHE A 53 -14.69 -0.70 14.71
C PHE A 53 -13.33 -1.37 14.87
N ASN A 54 -13.30 -2.41 15.70
CA ASN A 54 -12.15 -3.30 15.81
C ASN A 54 -12.11 -4.25 14.61
N LEU A 55 -11.09 -4.13 13.76
CA LEU A 55 -10.95 -4.96 12.57
C LEU A 55 -10.66 -6.44 12.88
N SER A 56 -10.28 -6.78 14.11
CA SER A 56 -10.15 -8.17 14.55
C SER A 56 -11.51 -8.81 14.85
N GLU A 57 -12.57 -8.03 14.96
CA GLU A 57 -13.93 -8.47 15.31
C GLU A 57 -14.85 -8.38 14.09
N GLY A 58 -14.65 -9.28 13.11
CA GLY A 58 -15.50 -9.35 11.92
C GLY A 58 -15.10 -8.40 10.77
N GLY A 59 -13.94 -7.73 10.88
CA GLY A 59 -13.39 -6.91 9.81
C GLY A 59 -14.13 -5.59 9.57
N PRO A 60 -13.97 -4.96 8.39
CA PRO A 60 -14.55 -3.66 8.13
C PRO A 60 -16.04 -3.71 7.73
N LYS A 61 -16.55 -4.88 7.35
CA LYS A 61 -17.91 -5.05 6.82
C LYS A 61 -19.01 -4.55 7.77
N PRO A 62 -19.01 -4.86 9.08
CA PRO A 62 -20.04 -4.35 10.00
C PRO A 62 -20.10 -2.83 10.03
N GLY A 63 -18.95 -2.15 10.07
CA GLY A 63 -18.90 -0.68 10.09
C GLY A 63 -19.29 -0.07 8.75
N LEU A 64 -18.93 -0.69 7.64
CA LEU A 64 -19.32 -0.23 6.31
C LEU A 64 -20.83 -0.41 6.05
N LEU A 65 -21.44 -1.51 6.52
CA LEU A 65 -22.89 -1.71 6.42
C LEU A 65 -23.67 -0.68 7.25
N ALA A 66 -23.15 -0.28 8.41
CA ALA A 66 -23.76 0.78 9.22
C ALA A 66 -23.85 2.12 8.45
N VAL A 67 -22.93 2.35 7.50
CA VAL A 67 -22.90 3.53 6.62
C VAL A 67 -23.72 3.32 5.35
N SER A 68 -23.78 2.09 4.78
CA SER A 68 -24.44 1.83 3.50
C SER A 68 -25.96 1.56 3.58
N ASP A 69 -26.45 0.89 4.62
CA ASP A 69 -27.82 0.32 4.67
C ASP A 69 -28.87 1.19 5.39
N GLY A 70 -28.55 2.44 5.71
CA GLY A 70 -29.57 3.44 6.08
C GLY A 70 -29.65 3.84 7.55
N ALA A 71 -28.82 3.32 8.46
CA ALA A 71 -28.79 3.78 9.85
C ALA A 71 -28.09 5.14 10.03
N LEU A 72 -27.11 5.47 9.17
CA LEU A 72 -26.36 6.74 9.16
C LEU A 72 -26.57 7.54 7.87
N ASN A 73 -27.76 7.45 7.27
CA ASN A 73 -28.06 7.86 5.88
C ASN A 73 -28.07 9.37 5.60
N PHE A 74 -27.22 10.15 6.27
CA PHE A 74 -27.20 11.58 6.13
C PHE A 74 -25.74 12.04 6.04
N HIS A 75 -25.40 12.57 4.86
CA HIS A 75 -24.19 13.37 4.56
C HIS A 75 -22.91 12.57 4.27
N PRO A 76 -21.95 13.15 3.52
CA PRO A 76 -20.63 12.57 3.23
C PRO A 76 -19.97 12.00 4.48
N CYS A 77 -19.90 10.67 4.60
CA CYS A 77 -19.19 9.98 5.66
C CYS A 77 -17.68 10.02 5.40
N ARG A 78 -16.89 9.96 6.46
CA ARG A 78 -15.43 9.93 6.41
C ARG A 78 -14.93 8.64 7.05
N VAL A 79 -13.85 8.10 6.52
CA VAL A 79 -13.27 6.85 7.03
C VAL A 79 -11.83 7.09 7.48
N LEU A 80 -11.46 6.61 8.66
CA LEU A 80 -10.08 6.56 9.14
C LEU A 80 -9.65 5.11 9.32
N ALA A 81 -8.64 4.72 8.54
CA ALA A 81 -8.03 3.40 8.57
C ALA A 81 -6.75 3.41 9.44
N CYS A 82 -6.82 2.86 10.65
CA CYS A 82 -5.69 2.77 11.57
C CYS A 82 -4.99 1.41 11.43
N GLY A 83 -3.85 1.39 10.76
CA GLY A 83 -3.14 0.14 10.44
C GLY A 83 -1.90 0.33 9.56
N GLY A 84 -1.40 -0.76 8.99
CA GLY A 84 -0.39 -0.72 7.91
C GLY A 84 -1.02 -0.63 6.51
N ASP A 85 -0.23 -0.72 5.45
CA ASP A 85 -0.70 -0.55 4.05
C ASP A 85 -1.85 -1.48 3.64
N GLY A 86 -1.90 -2.71 4.20
CA GLY A 86 -3.00 -3.63 3.93
C GLY A 86 -4.35 -3.19 4.51
N THR A 87 -4.37 -2.35 5.55
CA THR A 87 -5.61 -1.92 6.23
C THR A 87 -6.49 -1.00 5.37
N PRO A 88 -6.01 0.11 4.78
CA PRO A 88 -6.82 0.89 3.85
C PRO A 88 -7.22 0.07 2.62
N GLY A 89 -6.32 -0.74 2.07
CA GLY A 89 -6.63 -1.62 0.93
C GLY A 89 -7.75 -2.63 1.22
N TRP A 90 -7.79 -3.20 2.42
CA TRP A 90 -8.86 -4.10 2.86
C TRP A 90 -10.21 -3.38 2.97
N ILE A 91 -10.22 -2.21 3.60
CA ILE A 91 -11.44 -1.39 3.74
C ILE A 91 -12.00 -1.02 2.36
N LEU A 92 -11.15 -0.52 1.46
CA LEU A 92 -11.54 -0.17 0.09
C LEU A 92 -12.06 -1.38 -0.69
N SER A 93 -11.48 -2.56 -0.49
CA SER A 93 -11.95 -3.79 -1.12
C SER A 93 -13.35 -4.20 -0.62
N VAL A 94 -13.64 -4.04 0.67
CA VAL A 94 -14.98 -4.32 1.20
C VAL A 94 -16.00 -3.27 0.76
N MET A 95 -15.60 -2.01 0.57
CA MET A 95 -16.46 -1.01 -0.09
C MET A 95 -16.82 -1.42 -1.53
N ASP A 96 -15.88 -1.99 -2.28
CA ASP A 96 -16.14 -2.54 -3.62
C ASP A 96 -17.18 -3.66 -3.57
N GLU A 97 -17.01 -4.61 -2.64
CA GLU A 97 -17.91 -5.76 -2.45
C GLU A 97 -19.33 -5.34 -2.06
N LEU A 98 -19.46 -4.28 -1.27
CA LEU A 98 -20.75 -3.73 -0.85
C LEU A 98 -21.40 -2.83 -1.91
N GLY A 99 -20.70 -2.49 -2.99
CA GLY A 99 -21.25 -1.72 -4.11
C GLY A 99 -21.60 -0.28 -3.73
N PHE A 100 -20.76 0.40 -2.93
CA PHE A 100 -20.96 1.79 -2.56
C PHE A 100 -21.14 2.69 -3.80
N LYS A 101 -22.27 3.41 -3.88
CA LYS A 101 -22.54 4.37 -4.96
C LYS A 101 -21.78 5.68 -4.80
N ASN A 102 -21.69 6.16 -3.56
CA ASN A 102 -20.91 7.32 -3.16
C ASN A 102 -19.88 6.85 -2.14
N GLU A 103 -18.63 6.74 -2.58
CA GLU A 103 -17.57 6.19 -1.73
C GLU A 103 -17.07 7.25 -0.73
N PRO A 104 -17.05 6.94 0.57
CA PRO A 104 -16.53 7.89 1.54
C PRO A 104 -14.99 7.99 1.40
N PRO A 105 -14.41 9.20 1.47
CA PRO A 105 -12.97 9.35 1.43
C PRO A 105 -12.29 8.64 2.61
N VAL A 106 -11.22 7.90 2.30
CA VAL A 106 -10.43 7.14 3.28
C VAL A 106 -9.17 7.91 3.65
N ALA A 107 -8.98 8.15 4.96
CA ALA A 107 -7.75 8.61 5.57
C ALA A 107 -7.01 7.45 6.23
N VAL A 108 -5.72 7.64 6.54
CA VAL A 108 -4.89 6.62 7.17
C VAL A 108 -4.23 7.13 8.44
N LEU A 109 -4.19 6.29 9.48
CA LEU A 109 -3.30 6.45 10.62
C LEU A 109 -2.22 5.35 10.52
N PRO A 110 -0.95 5.71 10.26
CA PRO A 110 0.08 4.74 9.89
C PRO A 110 0.65 3.97 11.09
N LEU A 111 0.03 2.85 11.42
CA LEU A 111 0.51 1.96 12.50
C LEU A 111 1.47 0.87 11.98
N GLY A 112 1.61 0.69 10.66
CA GLY A 112 2.44 -0.34 10.06
C GLY A 112 3.95 -0.08 10.05
N THR A 113 4.68 -0.95 9.35
CA THR A 113 6.15 -0.84 9.16
C THR A 113 6.55 -0.08 7.88
N GLY A 114 5.88 -0.37 6.75
CA GLY A 114 6.11 0.30 5.46
C GLY A 114 5.45 1.67 5.42
N ASN A 115 4.11 1.67 5.52
CA ASN A 115 3.23 2.82 5.47
C ASN A 115 3.39 3.64 4.18
N ASP A 116 3.65 2.98 3.05
CA ASP A 116 3.86 3.61 1.75
C ASP A 116 2.63 4.40 1.28
N ILE A 117 1.40 3.94 1.55
CA ILE A 117 0.17 4.71 1.26
C ILE A 117 0.14 5.99 2.10
N SER A 118 0.40 5.90 3.40
CA SER A 118 0.48 7.06 4.28
C SER A 118 1.58 8.06 3.88
N ARG A 119 2.66 7.54 3.28
CA ARG A 119 3.75 8.34 2.73
C ARG A 119 3.45 9.01 1.40
N VAL A 120 2.40 8.64 0.70
CA VAL A 120 1.97 9.41 -0.48
C VAL A 120 0.77 10.30 -0.15
N LEU A 121 0.01 9.96 0.89
CA LEU A 121 -1.17 10.69 1.34
C LEU A 121 -0.93 11.82 2.37
N GLY A 122 0.31 12.15 2.71
CA GLY A 122 0.65 13.22 3.65
C GLY A 122 0.63 12.85 5.14
N PHE A 123 0.22 11.63 5.51
CA PHE A 123 0.03 11.21 6.91
C PHE A 123 1.31 10.77 7.63
N GLY A 124 2.42 10.65 6.91
CA GLY A 124 3.73 10.44 7.51
C GLY A 124 4.21 8.97 7.47
N PRO A 125 5.44 8.73 7.95
CA PRO A 125 6.09 7.42 7.93
C PRO A 125 5.52 6.42 8.95
N GLY A 126 4.75 6.91 9.92
CA GLY A 126 4.32 6.12 11.05
C GLY A 126 3.95 6.93 12.28
N TYR A 127 2.94 6.47 13.00
CA TYR A 127 2.48 7.01 14.27
C TYR A 127 3.57 6.95 15.33
N LYS A 128 3.70 8.02 16.13
CA LYS A 128 4.69 8.12 17.21
C LYS A 128 4.06 8.39 18.59
N GLY A 129 2.75 8.18 18.72
CA GLY A 129 2.02 8.50 19.96
C GLY A 129 1.68 9.98 20.07
N GLU A 130 1.51 10.69 18.95
CA GLU A 130 0.96 12.05 19.02
C GLU A 130 -0.51 11.95 19.46
N PRO A 131 -1.07 12.94 20.20
CA PRO A 131 -2.46 12.86 20.63
C PRO A 131 -3.40 12.64 19.43
N LEU A 132 -4.35 11.70 19.53
CA LEU A 132 -5.27 11.41 18.41
C LEU A 132 -6.11 12.62 18.01
N ALA A 133 -6.30 13.57 18.93
CA ALA A 133 -6.89 14.88 18.67
C ALA A 133 -6.16 15.67 17.56
N ALA A 134 -4.83 15.58 17.50
CA ALA A 134 -4.02 16.23 16.46
C ALA A 134 -4.19 15.54 15.10
N ILE A 135 -4.34 14.22 15.10
CA ILE A 135 -4.64 13.44 13.89
C ILE A 135 -6.02 13.82 13.33
N LEU A 136 -7.02 14.02 14.19
CA LEU A 136 -8.33 14.50 13.77
C LEU A 136 -8.27 15.94 13.23
N ASP A 137 -7.44 16.80 13.83
CA ASP A 137 -7.22 18.17 13.35
C ASP A 137 -6.56 18.18 11.95
N ASP A 138 -5.53 17.33 11.76
CA ASP A 138 -4.91 17.09 10.46
C ASP A 138 -5.92 16.62 9.41
N LEU A 139 -6.81 15.68 9.79
CA LEU A 139 -7.87 15.18 8.93
C LEU A 139 -8.90 16.27 8.55
N SER A 140 -9.22 17.20 9.46
CA SER A 140 -10.11 18.33 9.17
C SER A 140 -9.57 19.24 8.07
N ASN A 141 -8.24 19.36 8.00
CA ASN A 141 -7.53 20.20 7.05
C ASN A 141 -7.09 19.45 5.78
N ALA A 142 -7.28 18.13 5.75
CA ALA A 142 -6.91 17.30 4.62
C ALA A 142 -7.87 17.54 3.43
N LYS A 143 -7.33 17.41 2.22
CA LYS A 143 -8.10 17.51 0.98
C LYS A 143 -8.51 16.13 0.51
N VAL A 144 -9.69 16.03 -0.10
CA VAL A 144 -10.04 14.82 -0.84
C VAL A 144 -9.33 14.88 -2.19
N VAL A 145 -8.63 13.81 -2.53
CA VAL A 145 -7.96 13.60 -3.81
C VAL A 145 -8.31 12.23 -4.35
N ASP A 146 -8.09 12.05 -5.64
CA ASP A 146 -8.25 10.78 -6.32
C ASP A 146 -7.09 9.83 -6.02
N PHE A 147 -7.37 8.53 -6.01
CA PHE A 147 -6.37 7.48 -5.82
C PHE A 147 -6.73 6.27 -6.69
N ASP A 148 -5.86 5.96 -7.64
CA ASP A 148 -6.07 4.87 -8.58
C ASP A 148 -5.78 3.54 -7.92
N ARG A 149 -6.62 2.56 -8.24
CA ARG A 149 -6.48 1.18 -7.80
C ARG A 149 -6.52 0.28 -9.01
N TRP A 150 -5.84 -0.86 -8.86
CA TRP A 150 -5.56 -1.75 -9.97
C TRP A 150 -6.00 -3.17 -9.64
N THR A 151 -6.36 -3.92 -10.68
CA THR A 151 -6.59 -5.36 -10.61
C THR A 151 -5.37 -6.07 -11.16
N LEU A 152 -4.77 -6.94 -10.35
CA LEU A 152 -3.73 -7.87 -10.73
C LEU A 152 -4.38 -9.25 -10.96
N GLN A 153 -4.27 -9.80 -12.16
CA GLN A 153 -4.71 -11.14 -12.48
C GLN A 153 -3.48 -12.02 -12.77
N VAL A 154 -3.36 -13.15 -12.08
CA VAL A 154 -2.24 -14.09 -12.22
C VAL A 154 -2.78 -15.46 -12.62
N GLY A 155 -2.19 -16.06 -13.66
CA GLY A 155 -2.58 -17.38 -14.16
C GLY A 155 -4.03 -17.48 -14.66
N GLY A 156 -4.65 -16.35 -15.03
CA GLY A 156 -6.03 -16.30 -15.53
C GLY A 156 -7.14 -16.47 -14.48
N ALA A 157 -6.85 -16.92 -13.26
CA ALA A 157 -7.87 -17.17 -12.23
C ALA A 157 -7.69 -16.29 -10.98
N ASN A 158 -6.45 -16.05 -10.53
CA ASN A 158 -6.20 -15.38 -9.27
C ASN A 158 -6.25 -13.87 -9.44
N LYS A 159 -7.35 -13.25 -9.01
CA LYS A 159 -7.51 -11.79 -8.99
C LYS A 159 -7.14 -11.22 -7.62
N ARG A 160 -6.25 -10.25 -7.61
CA ARG A 160 -5.81 -9.49 -6.44
C ARG A 160 -6.02 -8.00 -6.68
N ARG A 161 -6.18 -7.25 -5.61
CA ARG A 161 -6.16 -5.78 -5.64
C ARG A 161 -4.72 -5.31 -5.47
N MET A 162 -4.35 -4.30 -6.23
CA MET A 162 -3.05 -3.64 -6.12
C MET A 162 -3.30 -2.14 -5.93
N ASN A 163 -2.78 -1.60 -4.83
CA ASN A 163 -2.88 -0.19 -4.47
C ASN A 163 -1.51 0.49 -4.55
N ASN A 164 -0.42 -0.24 -4.36
CA ASN A 164 0.93 0.34 -4.27
C ASN A 164 1.77 -0.05 -5.47
N TYR A 165 2.07 -1.34 -5.60
CA TYR A 165 3.02 -1.84 -6.59
C TYR A 165 2.98 -3.36 -6.70
N PHE A 166 3.47 -3.86 -7.83
CA PHE A 166 3.75 -5.26 -8.10
C PHE A 166 5.21 -5.40 -8.56
N THR A 167 5.93 -6.40 -8.07
CA THR A 167 7.30 -6.68 -8.50
C THR A 167 7.56 -8.17 -8.69
N LEU A 168 8.54 -8.47 -9.53
CA LEU A 168 9.11 -9.82 -9.70
C LEU A 168 10.62 -9.73 -9.89
N GLY A 169 11.34 -10.78 -9.49
CA GLY A 169 12.79 -10.88 -9.62
C GLY A 169 13.53 -10.58 -8.33
N VAL A 170 14.71 -9.98 -8.42
CA VAL A 170 15.69 -9.91 -7.32
C VAL A 170 15.15 -9.29 -6.03
N ASP A 171 14.36 -8.22 -6.10
CA ASP A 171 13.79 -7.59 -4.89
C ASP A 171 12.79 -8.51 -4.18
N THR A 172 12.09 -9.33 -4.97
CA THR A 172 10.94 -10.10 -4.55
C THR A 172 11.39 -11.41 -3.93
N GLU A 173 12.45 -11.99 -4.48
CA GLU A 173 13.14 -13.14 -3.91
C GLU A 173 13.69 -12.83 -2.51
N ILE A 174 14.21 -11.62 -2.30
CA ILE A 174 14.67 -11.16 -0.97
C ILE A 174 13.47 -10.99 -0.04
N LEU A 175 12.41 -10.34 -0.51
CA LEU A 175 11.18 -10.14 0.26
C LEU A 175 10.53 -11.48 0.68
N LEU A 176 10.46 -12.45 -0.23
CA LEU A 176 9.92 -13.78 0.03
C LEU A 176 10.71 -14.50 1.12
N ARG A 177 12.05 -14.49 1.04
CA ARG A 177 12.91 -15.10 2.07
C ARG A 177 12.77 -14.42 3.43
N PHE A 178 12.67 -13.10 3.45
CA PHE A 178 12.39 -12.35 4.67
C PHE A 178 11.02 -12.77 5.25
N HIS A 179 10.00 -12.90 4.41
CA HIS A 179 8.67 -13.31 4.82
C HIS A 179 8.66 -14.72 5.43
N GLU A 180 9.24 -15.71 4.76
CA GLU A 180 9.36 -17.08 5.27
C GLU A 180 10.13 -17.14 6.60
N ALA A 181 11.17 -16.31 6.75
CA ALA A 181 11.92 -16.25 8.00
C ALA A 181 11.11 -15.63 9.15
N ARG A 182 10.29 -14.63 8.83
CA ARG A 182 9.34 -14.00 9.76
C ARG A 182 8.27 -14.98 10.22
N GLU A 183 7.69 -15.75 9.30
CA GLU A 183 6.71 -16.78 9.64
C GLU A 183 7.30 -17.87 10.53
N LYS A 184 8.58 -18.23 10.33
CA LYS A 184 9.28 -19.21 11.15
C LYS A 184 9.67 -18.73 12.55
N ASN A 185 9.80 -17.41 12.76
CA ASN A 185 10.27 -16.83 14.02
C ASN A 185 9.50 -15.54 14.40
N PRO A 186 8.16 -15.59 14.52
CA PRO A 186 7.33 -14.39 14.69
C PRO A 186 7.72 -13.56 15.93
N GLU A 187 8.29 -14.19 16.96
CA GLU A 187 8.74 -13.58 18.20
C GLU A 187 9.87 -12.55 18.02
N LYS A 188 10.58 -12.60 16.88
CA LYS A 188 11.68 -11.67 16.57
C LYS A 188 11.21 -10.39 15.88
N PHE A 189 9.95 -10.33 15.43
CA PHE A 189 9.46 -9.30 14.50
C PHE A 189 8.40 -8.36 15.09
N HIS A 190 8.51 -8.04 16.39
CA HIS A 190 7.52 -7.20 17.09
C HIS A 190 7.76 -5.69 16.96
N ASN A 191 8.96 -5.27 16.56
CA ASN A 191 9.33 -3.85 16.49
C ASN A 191 9.54 -3.42 15.03
N ARG A 192 8.92 -2.29 14.64
CA ARG A 192 9.05 -1.70 13.30
C ARG A 192 10.51 -1.49 12.88
N GLU A 193 11.34 -0.96 13.75
CA GLU A 193 12.75 -0.66 13.46
C GLU A 193 13.57 -1.94 13.34
N LEU A 194 13.32 -2.94 14.21
CA LEU A 194 13.91 -4.27 14.07
C LEU A 194 13.48 -4.94 12.76
N ASN A 195 12.22 -4.82 12.36
CA ASN A 195 11.70 -5.38 11.10
C ASN A 195 12.42 -4.78 9.89
N LYS A 196 12.63 -3.46 9.88
CA LYS A 196 13.45 -2.79 8.85
C LYS A 196 14.90 -3.29 8.86
N MET A 197 15.50 -3.44 10.04
CA MET A 197 16.87 -3.98 10.16
C MET A 197 16.99 -5.42 9.68
N TYR A 198 15.99 -6.27 9.95
CA TYR A 198 15.97 -7.63 9.40
C TYR A 198 15.88 -7.60 7.88
N TYR A 199 15.00 -6.78 7.30
CA TYR A 199 14.93 -6.62 5.85
C TYR A 199 16.29 -6.20 5.25
N MET A 200 16.97 -5.23 5.89
CA MET A 200 18.33 -4.84 5.52
C MET A 200 19.32 -5.99 5.66
N LYS A 201 19.25 -6.78 6.73
CA LYS A 201 20.11 -7.96 6.93
C LYS A 201 19.94 -8.98 5.81
N TYR A 202 18.72 -9.34 5.43
CA TYR A 202 18.49 -10.27 4.32
C TYR A 202 18.97 -9.70 2.99
N SER A 203 18.79 -8.39 2.77
CA SER A 203 19.33 -7.70 1.60
C SER A 203 20.86 -7.75 1.54
N VAL A 204 21.54 -7.57 2.68
CA VAL A 204 23.01 -7.65 2.79
C VAL A 204 23.52 -9.09 2.67
N GLU A 205 22.84 -10.07 3.26
CA GLU A 205 23.19 -11.49 3.08
C GLU A 205 23.11 -11.88 1.60
N GLU A 206 22.13 -11.37 0.87
CA GLU A 206 22.00 -11.61 -0.56
C GLU A 206 23.09 -10.89 -1.38
N PHE A 207 23.46 -9.68 -0.96
CA PHE A 207 24.60 -8.96 -1.52
C PHE A 207 25.92 -9.74 -1.34
N ILE A 208 26.14 -10.33 -0.16
CA ILE A 208 27.35 -11.11 0.15
C ILE A 208 27.37 -12.45 -0.60
N LYS A 209 26.20 -13.05 -0.87
CA LYS A 209 26.10 -14.35 -1.56
C LYS A 209 26.15 -14.25 -3.09
N ASP A 210 26.31 -13.06 -3.66
CA ASP A 210 26.32 -12.74 -5.10
C ASP A 210 25.20 -13.43 -5.91
N THR A 211 24.07 -12.72 -5.95
CA THR A 211 22.80 -13.13 -6.57
C THR A 211 22.87 -13.32 -8.09
N ARG A 212 23.97 -12.90 -8.74
CA ARG A 212 24.20 -13.15 -10.19
C ARG A 212 24.12 -14.63 -10.55
N SER A 213 24.38 -15.53 -9.60
CA SER A 213 24.33 -16.97 -9.84
C SER A 213 22.94 -17.60 -9.70
N LYS A 214 21.91 -16.91 -9.16
CA LYS A 214 20.60 -17.52 -8.87
C LYS A 214 19.39 -16.85 -9.51
N VAL A 215 19.40 -15.53 -9.73
CA VAL A 215 18.28 -14.82 -10.39
C VAL A 215 18.73 -14.43 -11.80
N PRO A 216 18.21 -15.08 -12.87
CA PRO A 216 18.62 -14.75 -14.22
C PRO A 216 18.01 -13.42 -14.69
N GLU A 217 18.54 -12.94 -15.80
CA GLU A 217 18.05 -11.74 -16.49
C GLU A 217 16.56 -11.89 -16.81
N VAL A 218 15.76 -10.89 -16.44
CA VAL A 218 14.29 -10.97 -16.54
C VAL A 218 13.83 -11.27 -17.97
N ARG A 219 14.51 -10.69 -18.97
CA ARG A 219 14.23 -10.92 -20.39
C ARG A 219 14.29 -12.39 -20.83
N THR A 220 14.97 -13.26 -20.10
CA THR A 220 15.14 -14.67 -20.48
C THR A 220 13.91 -15.53 -20.20
N TYR A 221 12.99 -15.04 -19.36
CA TYR A 221 11.80 -15.78 -18.94
C TYR A 221 10.54 -14.94 -18.84
N CYS A 222 10.62 -13.62 -19.05
CA CYS A 222 9.49 -12.72 -18.98
C CYS A 222 9.44 -11.87 -20.25
N LYS A 223 8.25 -11.79 -20.84
CA LYS A 223 7.93 -10.77 -21.86
C LYS A 223 7.05 -9.71 -21.22
N LEU A 224 7.32 -8.44 -21.54
CA LEU A 224 6.53 -7.30 -21.08
C LEU A 224 5.77 -6.72 -22.27
N ILE A 225 4.46 -6.60 -22.11
CA ILE A 225 3.56 -5.92 -23.04
C ILE A 225 2.91 -4.77 -22.27
N ALA A 226 3.00 -3.56 -22.80
CA ALA A 226 2.40 -2.36 -22.24
C ALA A 226 1.44 -1.75 -23.26
N ASN A 227 0.17 -1.57 -22.90
CA ASN A 227 -0.88 -1.10 -23.81
C ASN A 227 -0.92 -1.89 -25.15
N GLY A 228 -0.73 -3.21 -25.09
CA GLY A 228 -0.71 -4.09 -26.27
C GLY A 228 0.58 -4.07 -27.10
N MET A 229 1.58 -3.28 -26.71
CA MET A 229 2.89 -3.20 -27.39
C MET A 229 3.98 -3.89 -26.58
N GLU A 230 4.78 -4.76 -27.22
CA GLU A 230 5.92 -5.38 -26.55
C GLU A 230 6.99 -4.33 -26.22
N VAL A 231 7.43 -4.32 -24.97
CA VAL A 231 8.49 -3.44 -24.47
C VAL A 231 9.74 -4.28 -24.21
N PRO A 232 10.85 -4.04 -24.93
CA PRO A 232 12.08 -4.80 -24.73
C PRO A 232 12.62 -4.65 -23.31
N ILE A 233 12.89 -5.79 -22.65
CA ILE A 233 13.52 -5.81 -21.33
C ILE A 233 15.05 -5.85 -21.48
N PRO A 234 15.81 -4.89 -20.92
CA PRO A 234 17.25 -4.86 -21.01
C PRO A 234 17.95 -6.08 -20.40
N SER A 235 19.15 -6.41 -20.89
CA SER A 235 19.93 -7.55 -20.42
C SER A 235 20.42 -7.43 -19.00
N ASP A 236 20.56 -6.21 -18.47
CA ASP A 236 20.97 -5.96 -17.10
C ASP A 236 19.78 -5.91 -16.11
N ALA A 237 18.56 -6.21 -16.56
CA ALA A 237 17.39 -6.26 -15.70
C ALA A 237 17.35 -7.56 -14.89
N LEU A 238 17.42 -7.44 -13.56
CA LEU A 238 17.32 -8.56 -12.60
C LEU A 238 16.01 -8.53 -11.78
N GLY A 239 15.23 -7.46 -11.88
CA GLY A 239 13.87 -7.39 -11.35
C GLY A 239 13.05 -6.34 -12.06
N LEU A 240 11.77 -6.61 -12.28
CA LEU A 240 10.79 -5.66 -12.82
C LEU A 240 9.98 -5.06 -11.68
N VAL A 241 9.71 -3.77 -11.80
CA VAL A 241 8.97 -2.99 -10.82
C VAL A 241 7.85 -2.24 -11.55
N ILE A 242 6.61 -2.47 -11.12
CA ILE A 242 5.41 -1.82 -11.64
C ILE A 242 4.75 -1.06 -10.48
N LEU A 243 4.70 0.26 -10.58
CA LEU A 243 4.32 1.14 -9.49
C LEU A 243 3.01 1.88 -9.81
N ASN A 244 2.18 2.05 -8.79
CA ASN A 244 1.08 3.01 -8.77
C ASN A 244 1.41 4.23 -7.90
N ILE A 245 2.26 4.07 -6.87
CA ILE A 245 2.53 5.13 -5.90
C ILE A 245 4.02 5.49 -5.82
N GLY A 246 4.28 6.73 -5.39
CA GLY A 246 5.61 7.32 -5.20
C GLY A 246 6.43 6.85 -4.00
N SER A 247 6.04 5.76 -3.34
CA SER A 247 6.71 5.21 -2.16
C SER A 247 6.82 3.69 -2.27
N TYR A 248 8.02 3.16 -2.05
CA TYR A 248 8.31 1.74 -2.13
C TYR A 248 9.02 1.24 -0.88
N GLY A 249 8.62 0.06 -0.38
CA GLY A 249 9.37 -0.69 0.63
C GLY A 249 9.59 0.09 1.93
N GLY A 250 8.65 0.97 2.29
CA GLY A 250 8.74 1.81 3.48
C GLY A 250 9.41 3.16 3.29
N GLY A 251 9.40 3.71 2.08
CA GLY A 251 9.71 5.11 1.81
C GLY A 251 10.69 5.42 0.67
N ALA A 252 11.20 4.43 -0.06
CA ALA A 252 12.09 4.70 -1.18
C ALA A 252 11.34 5.31 -2.37
N THR A 253 11.98 6.26 -3.05
CA THR A 253 11.47 6.82 -4.30
C THR A 253 12.05 6.05 -5.49
N MET A 254 11.23 5.21 -6.11
CA MET A 254 11.65 4.38 -7.24
C MET A 254 11.64 5.15 -8.58
N TRP A 255 10.57 5.89 -8.91
CA TRP A 255 10.44 6.57 -10.21
C TRP A 255 10.82 8.05 -10.17
N GLY A 256 10.15 8.83 -9.32
CA GLY A 256 10.32 10.28 -9.25
C GLY A 256 9.84 11.00 -10.51
N ALA A 257 10.76 11.65 -11.23
CA ALA A 257 10.49 12.37 -12.48
C ALA A 257 11.63 12.13 -13.49
N PRO A 258 11.69 10.93 -14.11
CA PRO A 258 12.76 10.59 -15.02
C PRO A 258 12.66 11.39 -16.32
N LYS A 259 13.81 11.67 -16.94
CA LYS A 259 13.86 12.39 -18.22
C LYS A 259 13.16 11.56 -19.31
N GLY A 260 12.24 12.19 -20.04
CA GLY A 260 11.49 11.55 -21.12
C GLY A 260 10.19 10.87 -20.67
N PHE A 261 9.82 11.02 -19.40
CA PHE A 261 8.60 10.49 -18.80
C PHE A 261 7.91 11.55 -17.94
N ASP A 262 6.64 11.34 -17.64
CA ASP A 262 5.92 12.17 -16.68
C ASP A 262 6.42 11.88 -15.26
N ALA A 263 6.24 12.86 -14.38
CA ALA A 263 6.42 12.63 -12.95
C ALA A 263 5.37 11.64 -12.45
N GLN A 264 5.78 10.77 -11.53
CA GLN A 264 4.88 9.76 -10.97
C GLN A 264 3.67 10.40 -10.27
N SER A 265 2.49 9.82 -10.52
CA SER A 265 1.23 10.19 -9.89
C SER A 265 0.47 8.92 -9.51
N PHE A 266 -0.27 8.97 -8.40
CA PHE A 266 -1.15 7.87 -7.97
C PHE A 266 -2.61 8.07 -8.43
N SER A 267 -2.86 9.02 -9.34
CA SER A 267 -4.20 9.47 -9.74
C SER A 267 -4.28 9.93 -11.21
N ASP A 268 -3.37 9.45 -12.06
CA ASP A 268 -3.31 9.81 -13.49
C ASP A 268 -3.74 8.67 -14.42
N GLY A 269 -4.20 7.55 -13.86
CA GLY A 269 -4.60 6.34 -14.57
C GLY A 269 -3.44 5.58 -15.19
N LYS A 270 -2.19 5.83 -14.78
CA LYS A 270 -1.00 5.17 -15.33
C LYS A 270 -0.24 4.35 -14.27
N LEU A 271 0.55 3.41 -14.77
CA LEU A 271 1.54 2.65 -14.03
C LEU A 271 2.93 3.00 -14.55
N GLU A 272 3.85 3.18 -13.62
CA GLU A 272 5.27 3.30 -13.91
C GLU A 272 5.93 1.92 -13.95
N VAL A 273 6.43 1.53 -15.12
CA VAL A 273 7.14 0.26 -15.30
C VAL A 273 8.63 0.55 -15.48
N GLY A 274 9.43 0.02 -14.56
CA GLY A 274 10.88 0.12 -14.58
C GLY A 274 11.54 -1.19 -14.15
N TYR A 275 12.87 -1.15 -14.03
CA TYR A 275 13.63 -2.32 -13.58
C TYR A 275 14.80 -1.97 -12.67
N VAL A 276 15.31 -2.99 -11.98
CA VAL A 276 16.48 -2.91 -11.11
C VAL A 276 17.57 -3.88 -11.55
N LYS A 277 18.83 -3.49 -11.33
CA LYS A 277 20.02 -4.20 -11.84
C LYS A 277 20.61 -5.22 -10.88
N GLY A 278 19.99 -5.40 -9.71
CA GLY A 278 20.50 -6.26 -8.64
C GLY A 278 20.45 -5.61 -7.25
N THR A 279 21.03 -6.29 -6.27
CA THR A 279 21.04 -5.88 -4.86
C THR A 279 21.78 -4.57 -4.61
N ALA A 280 22.90 -4.35 -5.29
CA ALA A 280 23.65 -3.09 -5.21
C ALA A 280 22.78 -1.89 -5.63
N HIS A 281 22.10 -2.01 -6.78
CA HIS A 281 21.19 -0.97 -7.26
C HIS A 281 20.01 -0.76 -6.31
N MET A 282 19.45 -1.84 -5.75
CA MET A 282 18.40 -1.72 -4.72
C MET A 282 18.88 -0.97 -3.48
N ALA A 283 20.12 -1.18 -3.02
CA ALA A 283 20.69 -0.45 -1.89
C ALA A 283 20.90 1.04 -2.20
N GLU A 284 21.32 1.38 -3.43
CA GLU A 284 21.41 2.76 -3.90
C GLU A 284 20.03 3.43 -3.94
N ILE A 285 18.98 2.71 -4.36
CA ILE A 285 17.61 3.24 -4.36
C ILE A 285 17.10 3.46 -2.93
N GLN A 286 17.31 2.49 -2.03
CA GLN A 286 16.90 2.60 -0.62
C GLN A 286 17.62 3.74 0.13
N SER A 287 18.83 4.09 -0.29
CA SER A 287 19.57 5.25 0.24
C SER A 287 19.27 6.57 -0.46
N GLY A 288 18.43 6.56 -1.50
CA GLY A 288 18.07 7.74 -2.29
C GLY A 288 19.14 8.21 -3.29
N VAL A 289 20.21 7.43 -3.48
CA VAL A 289 21.29 7.73 -4.44
C VAL A 289 20.86 7.42 -5.87
N SER A 290 20.08 6.35 -6.07
CA SER A 290 19.58 5.94 -7.37
C SER A 290 18.05 5.82 -7.39
N LYS A 291 17.52 5.51 -8.57
CA LYS A 291 16.12 5.25 -8.89
C LYS A 291 16.03 4.03 -9.80
N THR A 292 14.85 3.49 -10.03
CA THR A 292 14.67 2.45 -11.05
C THR A 292 15.04 2.99 -12.43
N VAL A 293 15.46 2.10 -13.33
CA VAL A 293 15.64 2.48 -14.73
C VAL A 293 14.27 2.43 -15.40
N PRO A 294 13.77 3.55 -15.97
CA PRO A 294 12.43 3.61 -16.53
C PRO A 294 12.34 2.83 -17.86
N LEU A 295 11.22 2.13 -18.08
CA LEU A 295 10.92 1.45 -19.34
C LEU A 295 9.72 2.09 -20.05
N VAL A 296 8.60 2.24 -19.35
CA VAL A 296 7.35 2.74 -19.94
C VAL A 296 6.41 3.28 -18.85
N GLN A 297 5.55 4.24 -19.21
CA GLN A 297 4.32 4.56 -18.47
C GLN A 297 3.13 4.10 -19.30
N CYS A 298 2.20 3.37 -18.69
CA CYS A 298 1.11 2.71 -19.42
C CYS A 298 -0.15 2.56 -18.57
N THR A 299 -1.28 2.28 -19.20
CA THR A 299 -2.58 2.09 -18.54
C THR A 299 -2.92 0.61 -18.35
N GLU A 300 -2.08 -0.28 -18.90
CA GLU A 300 -2.23 -1.72 -18.84
C GLU A 300 -0.87 -2.40 -19.02
N VAL A 301 -0.62 -3.40 -18.18
CA VAL A 301 0.59 -4.25 -18.23
C VAL A 301 0.17 -5.70 -18.40
N GLU A 302 0.79 -6.41 -19.34
CA GLU A 302 0.73 -7.85 -19.45
C GLU A 302 2.15 -8.43 -19.40
N LEU A 303 2.34 -9.46 -18.57
CA LEU A 303 3.58 -10.23 -18.48
C LEU A 303 3.32 -11.68 -18.84
N SER A 304 4.20 -12.26 -19.64
CA SER A 304 4.23 -13.70 -19.90
C SER A 304 5.47 -14.30 -19.26
N VAL A 305 5.28 -15.03 -18.15
CA VAL A 305 6.35 -15.57 -17.32
C VAL A 305 6.50 -17.08 -17.52
N SER A 306 7.64 -17.54 -17.99
CA SER A 306 7.89 -18.94 -18.36
C SER A 306 8.72 -19.73 -17.34
N ARG A 307 8.89 -19.21 -16.11
CA ARG A 307 9.54 -19.93 -15.00
C ARG A 307 8.86 -19.67 -13.66
N ASP A 308 9.04 -20.61 -12.74
CA ASP A 308 8.73 -20.36 -11.33
C ASP A 308 9.55 -19.18 -10.81
N ILE A 309 8.89 -18.27 -10.11
CA ILE A 309 9.53 -17.06 -9.60
C ILE A 309 8.75 -16.45 -8.43
N ALA A 310 9.46 -15.81 -7.50
CA ALA A 310 8.84 -14.97 -6.50
C ALA A 310 8.14 -13.75 -7.15
N MET A 311 6.90 -13.52 -6.75
CA MET A 311 6.10 -12.34 -7.07
C MET A 311 5.63 -11.68 -5.78
N GLN A 312 5.37 -10.37 -5.82
CA GLN A 312 4.73 -9.68 -4.70
C GLN A 312 3.79 -8.59 -5.20
N VAL A 313 2.78 -8.32 -4.39
CA VAL A 313 1.86 -7.20 -4.56
C VAL A 313 1.66 -6.54 -3.21
N ASP A 314 1.79 -5.21 -3.16
CA ASP A 314 1.59 -4.39 -1.97
C ASP A 314 2.35 -4.88 -0.72
N GLY A 315 3.52 -5.52 -0.90
CA GLY A 315 4.35 -6.04 0.18
C GLY A 315 4.04 -7.48 0.61
N GLU A 316 3.10 -8.17 -0.05
CA GLU A 316 2.74 -9.56 0.20
C GLU A 316 3.39 -10.48 -0.86
N PRO A 317 4.46 -11.21 -0.54
CA PRO A 317 5.17 -12.07 -1.49
C PRO A 317 4.57 -13.49 -1.56
N TRP A 318 4.76 -14.15 -2.70
CA TRP A 318 4.51 -15.58 -2.87
C TRP A 318 5.43 -16.17 -3.96
N LEU A 319 5.59 -17.49 -3.98
CA LEU A 319 6.21 -18.20 -5.08
C LEU A 319 5.15 -18.56 -6.12
N GLU A 320 5.21 -17.97 -7.32
CA GLU A 320 4.32 -18.30 -8.42
C GLU A 320 4.84 -19.53 -9.18
N LYS A 321 3.94 -20.48 -9.44
CA LYS A 321 4.22 -21.70 -10.19
C LYS A 321 3.75 -21.53 -11.63
N VAL A 322 4.60 -21.86 -12.59
CA VAL A 322 4.19 -21.86 -13.99
C VAL A 322 3.25 -23.05 -14.24
N PRO A 323 2.09 -22.82 -14.88
CA PRO A 323 1.16 -23.90 -15.18
C PRO A 323 1.75 -24.88 -16.20
N GLU A 324 1.30 -26.14 -16.14
CA GLU A 324 1.59 -27.10 -17.20
C GLU A 324 0.91 -26.64 -18.51
N GLY A 325 1.69 -26.52 -19.59
CA GLY A 325 1.17 -26.20 -20.92
C GLY A 325 1.31 -24.75 -21.38
N GLY A 326 1.92 -23.85 -20.61
CA GLY A 326 2.18 -22.48 -21.08
C GLY A 326 2.80 -21.55 -20.03
N PRO A 327 3.13 -20.30 -20.40
CA PRO A 327 3.60 -19.31 -19.44
C PRO A 327 2.50 -18.91 -18.44
N CYS A 328 2.89 -18.53 -17.23
CA CYS A 328 1.99 -17.81 -16.33
C CYS A 328 1.77 -16.40 -16.87
N LEU A 329 0.50 -16.06 -17.15
CA LEU A 329 0.11 -14.73 -17.58
C LEU A 329 -0.23 -13.87 -16.38
N VAL A 330 0.40 -12.70 -16.30
CA VAL A 330 0.11 -11.66 -15.33
C VAL A 330 -0.49 -10.48 -16.08
N ARG A 331 -1.63 -9.96 -15.63
CA ARG A 331 -2.27 -8.78 -16.23
C ARG A 331 -2.62 -7.78 -15.15
N ILE A 332 -2.22 -6.53 -15.34
CA ILE A 332 -2.53 -5.42 -14.44
C ILE A 332 -3.34 -4.39 -15.23
N THR A 333 -4.54 -4.12 -14.74
CA THR A 333 -5.51 -3.21 -15.38
C THR A 333 -6.13 -2.29 -14.37
N HIS A 334 -6.52 -1.10 -14.81
CA HIS A 334 -7.17 -0.13 -13.95
C HIS A 334 -8.48 -0.71 -13.41
N LEU A 335 -8.65 -0.68 -12.09
CA LEU A 335 -9.90 -1.09 -11.45
C LEU A 335 -10.86 0.09 -11.40
N LYS A 336 -10.47 1.12 -10.66
CA LYS A 336 -11.21 2.37 -10.46
C LYS A 336 -10.36 3.35 -9.65
N THR A 337 -10.85 4.57 -9.57
CA THR A 337 -10.31 5.63 -8.73
C THR A 337 -11.19 5.79 -7.49
N ASN A 338 -10.58 5.88 -6.32
CA ASN A 338 -11.25 6.06 -5.04
C ASN A 338 -10.91 7.43 -4.43
N PRO A 339 -11.87 8.11 -3.78
CA PRO A 339 -11.54 9.31 -3.01
C PRO A 339 -10.75 8.93 -1.75
N VAL A 340 -9.67 9.64 -1.47
CA VAL A 340 -8.85 9.50 -0.26
C VAL A 340 -8.50 10.87 0.30
N TYR A 341 -8.16 10.92 1.59
CA TYR A 341 -7.65 12.15 2.19
C TYR A 341 -6.15 12.31 1.91
N HIS A 342 -5.73 13.55 1.62
CA HIS A 342 -4.34 13.92 1.42
C HIS A 342 -3.99 15.23 2.15
N ILE A 343 -2.91 15.20 2.94
CA ILE A 343 -2.36 16.37 3.64
C ILE A 343 -1.24 16.99 2.79
N ALA A 344 -1.55 18.09 2.11
CA ALA A 344 -0.57 18.77 1.27
C ALA A 344 0.56 19.43 2.10
N GLY A 345 1.78 19.45 1.54
CA GLY A 345 2.89 20.26 2.06
C GLY A 345 3.78 19.60 3.12
N ARG A 346 3.44 18.41 3.62
CA ARG A 346 4.37 17.59 4.43
C ARG A 346 5.39 16.90 3.50
N LYS A 347 6.55 17.55 3.28
CA LYS A 347 7.66 16.90 2.58
C LYS A 347 8.25 15.80 3.47
N TYR A 348 8.21 14.57 2.98
CA TYR A 348 8.86 13.43 3.60
C TYR A 348 10.38 13.65 3.60
N ARG A 349 10.96 13.67 4.79
CA ARG A 349 12.40 13.49 5.02
C ARG A 349 12.60 12.20 5.78
#